data_AF-A0A9J7AT58-F1
#
_entry.id   AF-A0A9J7AT58-F1
#
_cell.length_a   1.000
_cell.length_b   1.000
_cell.length_c   1.000
_cell.angle_alpha   90.00
_cell.angle_beta   90.00
_cell.angle_gamma   90.00
#
_symmetry.space_group_name_H-M   'P 1'
#
loop_
_entity.id
_entity.type
_entity.pdbx_description
1 polymer ?
#
loop_
_entity_poly.entity_id
_entity_poly.type
_entity_poly.pdbx_seq_one_letter_code
_entity_poly.pdbx_strand_id
1 'polypeptide(L)' 'MEESTKSMVEEAYFETVEESFERGLTPLKAHMEGVVAAAMLLSAVEGVEDEAARKMVMELGLRPQQEE' A
#
# COMPACT_ATOMS: atom_id res chain seq x y z
N MET A 1 2.88 14.23 4.26
CA MET A 1 3.35 12.98 4.87
C MET A 1 4.83 13.13 5.15
N GLU A 2 5.29 12.81 6.36
CA GLU A 2 6.71 12.79 6.68
C GLU A 2 7.43 11.65 5.94
N GLU A 3 8.73 11.79 5.69
CA GLU A 3 9.51 10.79 4.92
C GLU A 3 9.52 9.42 5.61
N SER A 4 9.57 9.39 6.95
CA SER A 4 9.46 8.18 7.76
C SER A 4 8.12 7.48 7.54
N THR A 5 7.00 8.21 7.64
CA THR A 5 5.66 7.66 7.39
C THR A 5 5.56 7.15 5.95
N LYS A 6 6.11 7.89 4.98
CA LYS A 6 6.09 7.51 3.58
C LYS A 6 6.81 6.18 3.34
N SER A 7 8.00 6.00 3.90
CA SER A 7 8.74 4.74 3.83
C SER A 7 7.94 3.57 4.39
N MET A 8 7.27 3.76 5.54
CA MET A 8 6.44 2.71 6.15
C MET A 8 5.23 2.34 5.28
N VAL A 9 4.60 3.33 4.65
CA VAL A 9 3.48 3.12 3.72
C VAL A 9 3.93 2.36 2.48
N GLU A 10 5.09 2.70 1.91
CA GLU A 10 5.67 1.99 0.76
C GLU A 10 6.01 0.54 1.11
N GLU A 11 6.65 0.30 2.26
CA GLU A 11 6.98 -1.04 2.74
C GLU A 11 5.73 -1.91 2.90
N ALA A 12 4.71 -1.42 3.63
CA ALA A 12 3.46 -2.16 3.80
C ALA A 12 2.73 -2.43 2.48
N TYR A 13 2.80 -1.51 1.53
CA TYR A 13 2.26 -1.72 0.18
C TYR A 13 2.99 -2.88 -0.51
N PHE A 14 4.33 -2.86 -0.54
CA PHE A 14 5.12 -3.85 -1.28
C PHE A 14 5.09 -5.23 -0.62
N GLU A 15 5.17 -5.33 0.71
CA GLU A 15 5.01 -6.61 1.43
C GLU A 15 3.66 -7.27 1.11
N THR A 16 2.57 -6.50 1.17
CA THR A 16 1.23 -7.02 0.85
C THR A 16 1.10 -7.43 -0.61
N VAL A 17 1.75 -6.72 -1.52
CA VAL A 17 1.80 -7.06 -2.95
C VAL A 17 2.56 -8.37 -3.17
N GLU A 18 3.71 -8.55 -2.51
CA GLU A 18 4.50 -9.77 -2.57
C GLU A 18 3.71 -10.97 -2.07
N GLU A 19 3.12 -10.89 -0.87
CA GLU A 19 2.25 -11.93 -0.31
C GLU A 19 1.07 -12.26 -1.24
N SER A 20 0.50 -11.23 -1.88
CA SER A 20 -0.57 -11.41 -2.86
C SER A 20 -0.10 -12.20 -4.09
N PHE A 21 1.11 -11.94 -4.57
CA PHE A 21 1.70 -12.70 -5.67
C PHE A 21 2.07 -14.13 -5.28
N GLU A 22 2.60 -14.36 -4.08
CA GLU A 22 2.84 -15.70 -3.54
C GLU A 22 1.55 -16.53 -3.45
N ARG A 23 0.42 -15.87 -3.19
CA ARG A 23 -0.93 -16.46 -3.22
C ARG A 23 -1.50 -16.67 -4.63
N GLY A 24 -0.74 -16.33 -5.68
CA GLY A 24 -1.13 -16.49 -7.08
C GLY A 24 -2.18 -15.48 -7.55
N LEU A 25 -2.30 -14.32 -6.89
CA LEU A 25 -3.28 -13.30 -7.27
C LEU A 25 -2.81 -12.50 -8.49
N THR A 26 -3.77 -11.91 -9.21
CA THR A 26 -3.47 -11.06 -10.36
C THR A 26 -2.84 -9.73 -9.90
N PRO A 27 -2.06 -9.05 -10.77
CA PRO A 27 -1.46 -7.75 -10.44
C PRO A 27 -2.47 -6.71 -9.98
N LEU A 28 -3.67 -6.69 -10.59
CA LEU A 28 -4.74 -5.79 -10.17
C LEU A 28 -5.18 -6.08 -8.73
N LYS A 29 -5.30 -7.36 -8.35
CA LYS A 29 -5.74 -7.72 -7.01
C LYS A 29 -4.65 -7.50 -5.96
N ALA A 30 -3.40 -7.79 -6.29
CA ALA A 30 -2.25 -7.43 -5.47
C ALA A 30 -2.17 -5.91 -5.24
N HIS A 31 -2.38 -5.11 -6.28
CA HIS A 31 -2.42 -3.65 -6.15
C HIS A 31 -3.54 -3.18 -5.20
N MET A 32 -4.75 -3.74 -5.34
CA MET A 32 -5.88 -3.39 -4.46
C MET A 32 -5.60 -3.77 -2.99
N GLU A 33 -5.06 -4.97 -2.74
CA GLU A 33 -4.71 -5.41 -1.38
C GLU A 33 -3.59 -4.54 -0.80
N GLY A 34 -2.55 -4.20 -1.57
CA GLY A 34 -1.48 -3.29 -1.15
C GLY A 34 -1.97 -1.88 -0.82
N VAL A 35 -2.85 -1.29 -1.63
CA VAL A 35 -3.44 0.04 -1.32
C VAL A 35 -4.25 -0.01 -0.03
N VAL A 36 -4.99 -1.08 0.22
CA VAL A 36 -5.77 -1.26 1.45
C VAL A 36 -4.84 -1.32 2.66
N ALA A 37 -3.81 -2.16 2.62
CA ALA A 37 -2.87 -2.33 3.74
C ALA A 37 -2.13 -1.03 4.07
N ALA A 38 -1.58 -0.38 3.04
CA ALA A 38 -0.88 0.89 3.16
C ALA A 38 -1.79 2.02 3.70
N ALA A 39 -3.07 2.06 3.28
CA ALA A 39 -4.03 3.04 3.77
C ALA A 39 -4.43 2.78 5.23
N MET A 40 -4.61 1.51 5.62
CA MET A 40 -4.88 1.14 7.01
C MET A 40 -3.72 1.54 7.93
N LEU A 41 -2.47 1.31 7.49
CA LEU A 41 -1.29 1.75 8.23
C LEU A 41 -1.23 3.28 8.34
N LEU A 42 -1.42 3.99 7.24
CA LEU A 42 -1.40 5.47 7.23
C LEU A 42 -2.47 6.06 8.15
N SER A 43 -3.69 5.49 8.14
CA SER A 43 -4.77 5.86 9.04
C SER A 43 -4.39 5.67 10.50
N ALA A 44 -3.74 4.55 10.84
CA ALA A 44 -3.30 4.26 12.20
C ALA A 44 -2.16 5.18 12.69
N VAL A 45 -1.22 5.53 11.81
CA VAL A 45 -0.04 6.35 12.15
C VAL A 45 -0.39 7.83 12.25
N GLU A 46 -1.14 8.37 11.28
CA GLU A 46 -1.42 9.80 11.16
C GLU A 46 -2.80 10.19 11.74
N GLY A 47 -3.62 9.22 12.15
CA GLY A 47 -4.97 9.46 12.68
C GLY A 47 -5.95 10.00 11.63
N VAL A 48 -5.71 9.73 10.35
CA VAL A 48 -6.54 10.19 9.23
C VAL A 48 -7.64 9.18 8.91
N GLU A 49 -8.79 9.67 8.45
CA GLU A 49 -9.91 8.82 8.02
C GLU A 49 -9.51 7.90 6.85
N ASP A 50 -10.10 6.70 6.81
CA ASP A 50 -9.75 5.64 5.85
C ASP A 50 -9.85 6.09 4.38
N GLU A 51 -10.90 6.84 4.02
CA GLU A 51 -11.07 7.37 2.65
C GLU A 51 -9.95 8.36 2.28
N ALA A 52 -9.57 9.23 3.22
CA ALA A 52 -8.47 10.18 3.01
C ALA A 52 -7.13 9.44 2.91
N ALA A 53 -6.90 8.41 3.74
CA ALA A 53 -5.71 7.58 3.71
C ALA A 53 -5.56 6.88 2.36
N ARG A 54 -6.62 6.23 1.85
CA ARG A 54 -6.62 5.57 0.55
C ARG A 54 -6.27 6.53 -0.58
N LYS A 55 -6.85 7.74 -0.57
CA LYS A 55 -6.54 8.75 -1.58
C LYS A 55 -5.07 9.15 -1.56
N MET A 56 -4.52 9.42 -0.37
CA MET A 56 -3.09 9.77 -0.22
C MET A 56 -2.17 8.65 -0.70
N VAL A 57 -2.49 7.39 -0.38
CA VAL A 57 -1.71 6.23 -0.87
C VAL A 57 -1.77 6.11 -2.39
N MET A 58 -2.96 6.28 -3.00
CA MET A 58 -3.10 6.23 -4.46
C MET A 58 -2.31 7.35 -5.16
N GLU A 59 -2.20 8.53 -4.54
CA GLU A 59 -1.43 9.67 -5.06
C GLU A 59 0.08 9.41 -5.08
N LEU A 60 0.59 8.43 -4.33
CA LEU A 60 2.00 7.99 -4.41
C LEU A 60 2.33 7.28 -5.73
N GLY A 61 1.32 6.83 -6.49
CA GLY A 61 1.54 6.23 -7.80
C GLY A 61 2.23 4.85 -7.76
N LEU A 62 2.19 4.16 -6.62
CA LEU A 62 2.78 2.84 -6.44
C LEU A 62 2.16 1.83 -7.41
N ARG A 63 2.98 0.86 -7.82
CA ARG A 63 2.61 -0.19 -8.77
C ARG A 63 3.19 -1.52 -8.30
N PRO A 64 2.47 -2.64 -8.50
CA PRO A 64 3.05 -3.95 -8.26
C PRO A 64 4.29 -4.12 -9.12
N GLN A 65 5.43 -4.42 -8.50
CA GLN A 65 6.63 -4.85 -9.19
C GLN A 65 6.71 -6.35 -8.99
N GLN A 66 6.78 -7.11 -10.08
CA GLN A 66 7.25 -8.48 -10.00
C GLN A 66 8.78 -8.38 -10.09
N GLU A 67 9.49 -8.84 -9.07
CA GLU A 67 10.91 -9.12 -9.23
C GLU A 67 11.02 -10.18 -10.35
N GLU A 68 11.73 -9.83 -11.43
CA GLU A 68 11.99 -10.72 -12.58
C GLU A 68 13.00 -11.82 -12.24
#